data_AF-A0A9P9MMT6-F1
#
_entry.id   AF-A0A9P9MMT6-F1
#
_cell.length_a   1.000
_cell.length_b   1.000
_cell.length_c   1.000
_cell.angle_alpha   90.00
_cell.angle_beta   90.00
_cell.angle_gamma   90.00
#
_symmetry.space_group_name_H-M   'P 1'
#
loop_
_entity.id
_entity.type
_entity.pdbx_description
1 polymer ?
#
loop_
_entity_poly.entity_id
_entity_poly.type
_entity_poly.pdbx_seq_one_letter_code
_entity_poly.pdbx_strand_id
1 'polypeptide(L)'
;MGRHANPDIRRAFAEFQDQDTPSKCNKVRCLHCGFVRAKNTTRQIEHLQECQPYLASPDAQAHILQTQQQQQQNGSSMDSAMPPGPSQILNGQAPNPNLQVHRRGPNTKRTREGLPIAPNIQMTPHHAPSLTAHLLAICSTPFTNATQQPFLSHAGCGSLAAAPFSQWLVQDGHYARGYIRFVGQLLAKIRLPQTQNSQFHPMYRTMDLLISALNNMRREMQFFEITATKYGLAVGMESPTPITRALLDLFVSASSTSASLLEGMVVLWGTEHCYRTAWQYASSFSTSLPTPSNESHIVALHQALIPNWTSPAFSKFVDAARALVDELANITTTRDGKEEMARCEEIFRQICWLEERFWPDVDGMGEQDESARLGPVMGPLGAGIDNGMNSGMNGPINSGMNNGMQGSSMNGMNTMNGPMNGPMSAALNAAGVNSGDGAPITDGRNSFSLSNGTGLEGVGQGS
;
A
#
# COMPACT_ATOMS: atom_id res chain seq x y z
N MET A 1 35.89 21.18 12.03
CA MET A 1 35.37 22.09 10.99
C MET A 1 33.91 22.39 11.31
N GLY A 2 33.59 23.65 11.58
CA GLY A 2 32.27 24.06 12.07
C GLY A 2 31.20 23.82 11.01
N ARG A 3 30.15 23.07 11.37
CA ARG A 3 28.92 22.96 10.58
C ARG A 3 28.42 24.38 10.36
N HIS A 4 28.23 24.78 9.11
CA HIS A 4 27.64 26.06 8.75
C HIS A 4 26.27 26.20 9.43
N ALA A 5 26.26 26.79 10.62
CA ALA A 5 25.06 27.10 11.36
C ALA A 5 24.43 28.31 10.67
N ASN A 6 23.21 28.15 10.18
CA ASN A 6 22.45 29.22 9.56
C ASN A 6 22.40 30.43 10.54
N PRO A 7 22.96 31.60 10.17
CA PRO A 7 23.06 32.75 11.06
C PRO A 7 21.70 33.25 11.57
N ASP A 8 20.61 32.99 10.86
CA ASP A 8 19.25 33.36 11.28
C ASP A 8 18.76 32.57 12.48
N ILE A 9 19.09 31.28 12.57
CA ILE A 9 18.63 30.43 13.67
C ILE A 9 19.24 30.91 14.99
N ARG A 10 20.48 31.41 14.96
CA ARG A 10 21.16 31.94 16.14
C ARG A 10 20.59 33.30 16.59
N ARG A 11 20.00 34.07 15.68
CA ARG A 11 19.37 35.36 16.00
C ARG A 11 17.92 35.22 16.43
N ALA A 12 17.18 34.29 15.85
CA ALA A 12 15.75 34.15 16.08
C ALA A 12 15.37 33.25 17.27
N PHE A 13 16.33 32.54 17.87
CA PHE A 13 16.08 31.63 19.00
C PHE A 13 17.04 31.83 20.17
N ALA A 14 16.48 31.82 21.39
CA ALA A 14 17.24 31.74 22.64
C ALA A 14 17.20 30.33 23.22
N GLU A 15 18.36 29.79 23.59
CA GLU A 15 18.46 28.48 24.25
C GLU A 15 18.23 28.63 25.75
N PHE A 16 17.50 27.68 26.34
CA PHE A 16 17.34 27.60 27.79
C PHE A 16 17.19 26.13 28.23
N GLN A 17 17.52 25.87 29.50
CA GLN A 17 17.31 24.59 30.14
C GLN A 17 16.16 24.70 31.12
N ASP A 18 15.26 23.74 31.05
CA ASP A 18 14.06 23.68 31.88
C ASP A 18 14.42 22.97 33.19
N GLN A 19 14.24 23.66 34.33
CA GLN A 19 14.57 23.10 35.65
C GLN A 19 13.49 22.16 36.17
N ASP A 20 12.23 22.31 35.70
CA ASP A 20 11.08 21.53 36.19
C ASP A 20 10.92 20.19 35.45
N THR A 21 11.49 20.07 34.25
CA THR A 21 11.59 18.82 33.49
C THR A 21 13.00 18.66 32.91
N PRO A 22 13.94 18.00 33.62
CA PRO A 22 15.31 17.81 33.15
C PRO A 22 15.36 16.79 32.01
N SER A 23 14.90 17.19 30.82
CA SER A 23 15.09 16.46 29.59
C SER A 23 16.55 16.60 29.13
N LYS A 24 17.19 15.49 28.69
CA LYS A 24 18.58 15.45 28.19
C LYS A 24 18.89 16.34 26.97
N CYS A 25 17.91 17.10 26.47
CA CYS A 25 18.02 17.93 25.27
C CYS A 25 17.76 19.40 25.60
N ASN A 26 18.65 20.28 25.13
CA ASN A 26 18.48 21.73 25.28
C ASN A 26 17.17 22.18 24.61
N LYS A 27 16.42 23.09 25.24
CA LYS A 27 15.23 23.71 24.64
C LYS A 27 15.61 25.06 24.04
N VAL A 28 14.83 25.48 23.06
CA VAL A 28 14.96 26.76 22.36
C VAL A 28 13.62 27.46 22.32
N ARG A 29 13.62 28.77 22.53
CA ARG A 29 12.46 29.65 22.44
C ARG A 29 12.63 30.58 21.24
N CYS A 30 11.63 30.67 20.38
CA CYS A 30 11.59 31.69 19.34
C CYS A 30 11.43 33.07 20.00
N LEU A 31 12.30 34.02 19.65
CA LEU A 31 12.28 35.38 20.21
C LEU A 31 11.14 36.25 19.65
N HIS A 32 10.50 35.83 18.55
CA HIS A 32 9.44 36.60 17.88
C HIS A 32 8.03 36.18 18.31
N CYS A 33 7.76 34.88 18.46
CA CYS A 33 6.43 34.37 18.85
C CYS A 33 6.41 33.68 20.23
N GLY A 34 7.57 33.50 20.87
CA GLY A 34 7.68 32.88 22.19
C GLY A 34 7.55 31.34 22.21
N PHE A 35 7.36 30.70 21.05
CA PHE A 35 7.19 29.24 20.93
C PHE A 35 8.43 28.48 21.42
N VAL A 36 8.22 27.48 22.28
CA VAL A 36 9.27 26.67 22.91
C VAL A 36 9.30 25.28 22.32
N ARG A 37 10.50 24.77 22.01
CA ARG A 37 10.69 23.41 21.51
C ARG A 37 12.09 22.87 21.85
N ALA A 38 12.31 21.57 21.67
CA ALA A 38 13.66 21.00 21.76
C ALA A 38 14.56 21.52 20.61
N LYS A 39 15.85 21.73 20.91
CA LYS A 39 16.86 22.23 19.97
C LYS A 39 17.05 21.24 18.83
N ASN A 40 16.54 21.61 17.65
CA ASN A 40 16.70 20.87 16.41
C ASN A 40 16.67 21.86 15.25
N THR A 41 17.77 21.96 14.52
CA THR A 41 18.02 22.97 13.48
C THR A 41 16.98 22.92 12.35
N THR A 42 16.66 21.73 11.83
CA THR A 42 15.68 21.57 10.74
C THR A 42 14.32 22.11 11.14
N ARG A 43 13.82 21.70 12.31
CA ARG A 43 12.53 22.16 12.81
C ARG A 43 12.54 23.62 13.30
N GLN A 44 13.71 24.20 13.58
CA GLN A 44 13.84 25.65 13.85
C GLN A 44 13.65 26.45 12.55
N ILE A 45 14.15 25.92 11.42
CA ILE A 45 13.96 26.52 10.10
C ILE A 45 12.49 26.43 9.68
N GLU A 46 11.87 25.26 9.81
CA GLU A 46 10.43 25.06 9.53
C GLU A 46 9.58 26.06 10.33
N HIS A 47 9.88 26.22 11.62
CA HIS A 47 9.18 27.18 12.46
C HIS A 47 9.32 28.62 11.95
N LEU A 48 10.52 29.05 11.51
CA LEU A 48 10.71 30.42 11.00
C LEU A 48 9.97 30.67 9.67
N GLN A 49 9.81 29.63 8.84
CA GLN A 49 9.04 29.74 7.61
C GLN A 49 7.53 29.93 7.85
N GLU A 50 7.03 29.55 9.03
CA GLU A 50 5.62 29.65 9.39
C GLU A 50 5.33 30.75 10.42
N CYS A 51 6.36 31.23 11.13
CA CYS A 51 6.26 32.23 12.19
C CYS A 51 5.98 33.63 11.62
N GLN A 52 4.69 33.99 11.54
CA GLN A 52 4.25 35.31 11.05
C GLN A 52 4.93 36.50 11.76
N PRO A 53 5.13 36.50 13.10
CA PRO A 53 5.88 37.56 13.78
C PRO A 53 7.35 37.69 13.32
N TYR A 54 8.00 36.59 12.93
CA TYR A 54 9.35 36.62 12.39
C TYR A 54 9.35 37.08 10.93
N LEU A 55 8.42 36.59 10.10
CA LEU A 55 8.30 37.00 8.69
C LEU A 55 8.01 38.50 8.54
N ALA A 56 7.32 39.09 9.52
CA ALA A 56 7.05 40.53 9.59
C ALA A 56 8.22 41.35 10.18
N SER A 57 9.28 40.69 10.68
CA SER A 57 10.41 41.36 11.33
C SER A 57 11.47 41.86 10.33
N PRO A 58 12.27 42.87 10.70
CA PRO A 58 13.41 43.32 9.90
C PRO A 58 14.46 42.21 9.64
N ASP A 59 14.54 41.22 10.52
CA ASP A 59 15.49 40.11 10.42
C ASP A 59 15.18 39.22 9.21
N ALA A 60 13.89 38.90 8.97
CA ALA A 60 13.47 38.11 7.81
C ALA A 60 13.67 38.87 6.48
N GLN A 61 13.54 40.19 6.49
CA GLN A 61 13.76 41.03 5.31
C GLN A 61 15.23 41.07 4.90
N ALA A 62 16.15 41.10 5.87
CA ALA A 62 17.59 41.03 5.62
C ALA A 62 18.01 39.71 4.96
N HIS A 63 17.41 38.59 5.35
CA HIS A 63 17.67 37.27 4.75
C HIS A 63 17.21 37.18 3.28
N ILE A 64 16.04 37.76 2.96
CA ILE A 64 15.53 37.81 1.58
C ILE A 64 16.45 38.65 0.68
N LEU A 65 16.94 39.78 1.18
CA LEU A 65 17.92 40.62 0.49
C LEU A 65 19.26 39.89 0.25
N GLN A 66 19.73 39.11 1.23
CA GLN A 66 20.96 38.34 1.12
C GLN A 66 20.84 37.17 0.13
N THR A 67 19.65 36.56 0.05
CA THR A 67 19.35 35.48 -0.91
C THR A 67 19.21 36.02 -2.35
N GLN A 68 18.66 37.23 -2.52
CA GLN A 68 18.61 37.89 -3.83
C GLN A 68 20.00 38.31 -4.33
N GLN A 69 20.91 38.76 -3.44
CA GLN A 69 22.27 39.09 -3.84
C GLN A 69 23.09 37.86 -4.27
N GLN A 70 22.84 36.68 -3.70
CA GLN A 70 23.49 35.43 -4.14
C GLN A 70 23.01 34.95 -5.52
N GLN A 71 21.85 35.39 -6.00
CA GLN A 71 21.37 35.08 -7.35
C GLN A 71 21.89 36.03 -8.44
N GLN A 72 22.41 37.21 -8.08
CA GLN A 72 22.96 38.17 -9.06
C GLN A 72 24.46 38.01 -9.34
N GLN A 73 25.20 37.24 -8.53
CA GLN A 73 26.65 37.05 -8.74
C GLN A 73 27.04 35.85 -9.61
N ASN A 74 26.09 34.98 -10.01
CA ASN A 74 26.41 33.76 -10.74
C ASN A 74 26.07 33.79 -12.24
N GLY A 75 25.89 34.99 -12.81
CA GLY A 75 25.67 35.19 -14.25
C GLY A 75 26.94 35.62 -14.96
N SER A 76 27.93 34.74 -15.15
CA SER A 76 29.03 34.89 -16.14
C SER A 76 29.87 33.61 -16.29
N SER A 77 29.94 33.10 -17.52
CA SER A 77 30.94 32.19 -18.15
C SER A 77 31.25 30.80 -17.55
N MET A 78 31.03 29.77 -18.39
CA MET A 78 31.66 28.43 -18.54
C MET A 78 32.38 27.81 -17.31
N ASP A 79 32.11 26.57 -16.90
CA ASP A 79 32.56 25.40 -17.67
C ASP A 79 31.78 24.10 -17.40
N SER A 80 31.75 23.25 -18.43
CA SER A 80 31.07 21.97 -18.45
C SER A 80 31.99 20.85 -17.96
N ALA A 81 31.91 20.48 -16.68
CA ALA A 81 32.29 19.15 -16.18
C ALA A 81 32.05 19.05 -14.67
N MET A 82 31.00 18.33 -14.26
CA MET A 82 30.91 17.42 -13.09
C MET A 82 29.43 17.20 -12.72
N PRO A 83 28.95 15.95 -12.66
CA PRO A 83 27.57 15.67 -12.25
C PRO A 83 27.41 15.86 -10.73
N PRO A 84 26.28 16.43 -10.25
CA PRO A 84 25.94 16.40 -8.83
C PRO A 84 25.71 14.95 -8.39
N GLY A 85 26.35 14.58 -7.28
CA GLY A 85 26.33 13.20 -6.77
C GLY A 85 24.92 12.67 -6.47
N PRO A 86 24.73 11.34 -6.55
CA PRO A 86 23.41 10.67 -6.58
C PRO A 86 22.66 10.65 -5.24
N SER A 87 23.20 11.27 -4.18
CA SER A 87 22.87 10.92 -2.81
C SER A 87 21.55 11.51 -2.27
N GLN A 88 20.88 12.40 -3.01
CA GLN A 88 19.65 13.06 -2.53
C GLN A 88 18.37 12.45 -3.14
N ILE A 89 18.44 11.83 -4.31
CA ILE A 89 17.30 11.15 -4.95
C ILE A 89 17.05 9.78 -4.28
N LEU A 90 18.11 9.11 -3.81
CA LEU A 90 18.03 7.80 -3.15
C LEU A 90 17.48 7.83 -1.71
N ASN A 91 17.32 8.99 -1.09
CA ASN A 91 16.85 9.10 0.31
C ASN A 91 15.36 9.44 0.47
N GLY A 92 14.59 9.60 -0.62
CA GLY A 92 13.13 9.70 -0.58
C GLY A 92 12.53 10.86 0.25
N GLN A 93 13.32 11.90 0.57
CA GLN A 93 12.92 13.06 1.37
C GLN A 93 12.33 14.22 0.55
N ALA A 94 12.20 14.09 -0.77
CA ALA A 94 11.48 15.05 -1.61
C ALA A 94 10.65 14.33 -2.67
N PRO A 95 9.40 14.77 -2.98
CA PRO A 95 8.71 14.30 -4.16
C PRO A 95 9.50 14.71 -5.40
N ASN A 96 9.56 13.84 -6.41
CA ASN A 96 10.19 14.15 -7.69
C ASN A 96 9.60 15.47 -8.22
N PRO A 97 10.40 16.54 -8.37
CA PRO A 97 9.90 17.85 -8.79
C PRO A 97 9.27 17.84 -10.19
N ASN A 98 9.45 16.75 -10.95
CA ASN A 98 8.86 16.55 -12.28
C ASN A 98 7.51 15.82 -12.27
N LEU A 99 6.98 15.39 -11.12
CA LEU A 99 5.65 14.80 -11.03
C LEU A 99 4.57 15.89 -10.96
N GLN A 100 4.51 16.74 -11.99
CA GLN A 100 3.41 17.70 -12.15
C GLN A 100 2.23 16.99 -12.81
N VAL A 101 1.20 16.68 -12.02
CA VAL A 101 -0.12 16.33 -12.54
C VAL A 101 -0.77 17.63 -13.02
N HIS A 102 -0.48 18.04 -14.25
CA HIS A 102 -1.19 19.14 -14.90
C HIS A 102 -1.85 18.67 -16.19
N ARG A 103 -3.16 18.94 -16.23
CA ARG A 103 -4.08 18.67 -17.34
C ARG A 103 -3.64 19.43 -18.61
N ARG A 104 -3.69 18.70 -19.73
CA ARG A 104 -3.66 19.17 -21.14
C ARG A 104 -2.29 19.64 -21.66
N GLY A 105 -1.96 19.13 -22.85
CA GLY A 105 -0.66 19.27 -23.51
C GLY A 105 -0.27 20.68 -23.97
N PRO A 106 0.93 20.84 -24.56
CA PRO A 106 1.53 22.16 -24.79
C PRO A 106 0.86 22.86 -25.97
N ASN A 107 0.12 23.92 -25.68
CA ASN A 107 -0.40 24.84 -26.68
C ASN A 107 0.76 25.78 -27.12
N THR A 108 1.35 25.50 -28.28
CA THR A 108 2.38 26.36 -28.87
C THR A 108 1.73 27.59 -29.49
N LYS A 109 1.96 28.76 -28.90
CA LYS A 109 1.57 30.05 -29.48
C LYS A 109 2.39 30.29 -30.76
N ARG A 110 1.78 30.09 -31.94
CA ARG A 110 2.21 30.76 -33.17
C ARG A 110 1.39 32.03 -33.34
N THR A 111 2.09 33.14 -33.48
CA THR A 111 1.55 34.43 -33.91
C THR A 111 0.98 34.26 -35.33
N ARG A 112 -0.33 34.39 -35.51
CA ARG A 112 -0.97 34.44 -36.84
C ARG A 112 -1.90 35.65 -36.90
N GLU A 113 -1.58 36.55 -37.82
CA GLU A 113 -2.35 37.75 -38.11
C GLU A 113 -3.72 37.41 -38.73
N GLY A 114 -4.73 38.17 -38.29
CA GLY A 114 -5.89 38.66 -39.05
C GLY A 114 -6.76 37.69 -39.84
N LEU A 115 -7.74 37.05 -39.18
CA LEU A 115 -9.04 36.69 -39.78
C LEU A 115 -10.16 36.76 -38.71
N PRO A 116 -11.40 37.18 -39.07
CA PRO A 116 -12.46 37.45 -38.11
C PRO A 116 -12.94 36.20 -37.37
N ILE A 117 -13.18 36.37 -36.08
CA ILE A 117 -13.54 35.36 -35.08
C ILE A 117 -14.92 34.77 -35.41
N ALA A 118 -14.97 33.47 -35.70
CA ALA A 118 -16.21 32.70 -35.71
C ALA A 118 -16.80 32.60 -34.28
N PRO A 119 -18.13 32.54 -34.11
CA PRO A 119 -18.74 32.52 -32.78
C PRO A 119 -18.30 31.29 -31.99
N ASN A 120 -17.97 31.54 -30.72
CA ASN A 120 -17.37 30.60 -29.78
C ASN A 120 -18.35 29.45 -29.48
N ILE A 121 -18.20 28.32 -30.18
CA ILE A 121 -18.87 27.07 -29.82
C ILE A 121 -18.18 26.57 -28.55
N GLN A 122 -18.88 26.63 -27.41
CA GLN A 122 -18.44 25.99 -26.17
C GLN A 122 -18.25 24.50 -26.43
N MET A 123 -17.01 24.07 -26.67
CA MET A 123 -16.68 22.65 -26.69
C MET A 123 -16.88 22.11 -25.27
N THR A 124 -17.88 21.24 -25.12
CA THR A 124 -18.03 20.42 -23.93
C THR A 124 -16.71 19.66 -23.70
N PRO A 125 -16.14 19.67 -22.48
CA PRO A 125 -14.92 18.92 -22.22
C PRO A 125 -15.19 17.44 -22.47
N HIS A 126 -14.54 16.85 -23.47
CA HIS A 126 -14.50 15.40 -23.63
C HIS A 126 -13.80 14.81 -22.40
N HIS A 127 -14.59 14.28 -21.46
CA HIS A 127 -14.08 13.48 -20.35
C HIS A 127 -13.70 12.11 -20.92
N ALA A 128 -12.41 11.80 -20.89
CA ALA A 128 -11.95 10.45 -21.21
C ALA A 128 -12.64 9.44 -20.26
N PRO A 129 -12.99 8.23 -20.73
CA PRO A 129 -13.49 7.17 -19.86
C PRO A 129 -12.54 6.91 -18.68
N SER A 130 -13.11 6.60 -17.52
CA SER A 130 -12.36 6.29 -16.28
C SER A 130 -12.71 4.89 -15.82
N LEU A 131 -11.78 3.96 -15.96
CA LEU A 131 -11.93 2.58 -15.50
C LEU A 131 -12.16 2.56 -13.99
N THR A 132 -11.37 3.33 -13.23
CA THR A 132 -11.50 3.38 -11.77
C THR A 132 -12.85 3.93 -11.31
N ALA A 133 -13.42 4.91 -12.02
CA ALA A 133 -14.79 5.38 -11.73
C ALA A 133 -15.85 4.30 -12.04
N HIS A 134 -15.69 3.57 -13.15
CA HIS A 134 -16.56 2.45 -13.50
C HIS A 134 -16.52 1.34 -12.45
N LEU A 135 -15.32 0.92 -12.03
CA LEU A 135 -15.13 -0.12 -11.00
C LEU A 135 -15.80 0.24 -9.67
N LEU A 136 -15.67 1.49 -9.23
CA LEU A 136 -16.35 1.99 -8.02
C LEU A 136 -17.87 2.05 -8.18
N ALA A 137 -18.38 2.39 -9.37
CA ALA A 137 -19.81 2.44 -9.63
C ALA A 137 -20.45 1.05 -9.54
N ILE A 138 -19.84 0.05 -10.18
CA ILE A 138 -20.38 -1.33 -10.21
C ILE A 138 -20.17 -2.08 -8.89
N CYS A 139 -19.19 -1.69 -8.07
CA CYS A 139 -18.90 -2.30 -6.78
C CYS A 139 -19.21 -1.37 -5.60
N SER A 140 -20.15 -0.43 -5.75
CA SER A 140 -20.45 0.55 -4.70
C SER A 140 -20.75 -0.08 -3.33
N THR A 141 -21.68 -1.04 -3.27
CA THR A 141 -22.01 -1.75 -2.02
C THR A 141 -20.85 -2.62 -1.52
N PRO A 142 -20.24 -3.52 -2.33
CA PRO A 142 -19.06 -4.28 -1.89
C PRO A 142 -17.92 -3.40 -1.37
N PHE A 143 -17.68 -2.25 -1.99
CA PHE A 143 -16.63 -1.32 -1.57
C PHE A 143 -16.95 -0.64 -0.23
N THR A 144 -18.21 -0.26 -0.01
CA THR A 144 -18.66 0.23 1.30
C THR A 144 -18.45 -0.83 2.37
N ASN A 145 -18.85 -2.08 2.13
CA ASN A 145 -18.62 -3.17 3.07
C ASN A 145 -17.13 -3.39 3.32
N ALA A 146 -16.30 -3.38 2.27
CA ALA A 146 -14.85 -3.56 2.39
C ALA A 146 -14.16 -2.50 3.29
N THR A 147 -14.72 -1.30 3.37
CA THR A 147 -14.06 -0.12 3.96
C THR A 147 -14.73 0.40 5.22
N GLN A 148 -15.90 -0.12 5.59
CA GLN A 148 -16.67 0.30 6.77
C GLN A 148 -16.96 -0.89 7.70
N GLN A 149 -15.89 -1.48 8.21
CA GLN A 149 -15.96 -2.61 9.14
C GLN A 149 -16.04 -2.16 10.61
N PRO A 150 -16.69 -2.94 11.49
CA PRO A 150 -16.77 -2.66 12.92
C PRO A 150 -15.40 -2.41 13.57
N PHE A 151 -14.38 -3.20 13.20
CA PHE A 151 -13.00 -3.01 13.61
C PHE A 151 -12.52 -1.56 13.46
N LEU A 152 -12.83 -0.93 12.32
CA LEU A 152 -12.39 0.43 11.99
C LEU A 152 -13.14 1.47 12.81
N SER A 153 -14.44 1.29 13.05
CA SER A 153 -15.20 2.18 13.94
C SER A 153 -14.71 2.10 15.38
N HIS A 154 -14.42 0.89 15.90
CA HIS A 154 -13.85 0.71 17.24
C HIS A 154 -12.43 1.27 17.34
N ALA A 155 -11.61 1.10 16.30
CA ALA A 155 -10.28 1.73 16.21
C ALA A 155 -10.38 3.26 16.24
N GLY A 156 -11.37 3.83 15.54
CA GLY A 156 -11.62 5.27 15.49
C GLY A 156 -12.22 5.86 16.77
N CYS A 157 -13.04 5.11 17.49
CA CYS A 157 -13.62 5.52 18.77
C CYS A 157 -12.69 5.30 19.97
N GLY A 158 -11.59 4.57 19.77
CA GLY A 158 -10.66 4.17 20.84
C GLY A 158 -11.24 3.10 21.78
N SER A 159 -12.14 2.25 21.28
CA SER A 159 -12.76 1.13 22.02
C SER A 159 -12.36 -0.24 21.49
N LEU A 160 -11.37 -0.32 20.60
CA LEU A 160 -10.87 -1.59 20.07
C LEU A 160 -10.01 -2.32 21.11
N ALA A 161 -10.30 -3.60 21.36
CA ALA A 161 -9.50 -4.40 22.26
C ALA A 161 -8.10 -4.73 21.71
N ALA A 162 -7.17 -5.06 22.61
CA ALA A 162 -5.78 -5.33 22.25
C ALA A 162 -5.60 -6.58 21.36
N ALA A 163 -6.43 -7.61 21.55
CA ALA A 163 -6.35 -8.87 20.81
C ALA A 163 -6.66 -8.72 19.31
N PRO A 164 -7.83 -8.17 18.88
CA PRO A 164 -8.09 -7.94 17.47
C PRO A 164 -7.09 -6.95 16.85
N PHE A 165 -6.66 -5.92 17.59
CA PHE A 165 -5.59 -5.03 17.14
C PHE A 165 -4.28 -5.78 16.83
N SER A 166 -3.83 -6.65 17.75
CA SER A 166 -2.61 -7.45 17.56
C SER A 166 -2.75 -8.43 16.38
N GLN A 167 -3.92 -9.06 16.23
CA GLN A 167 -4.22 -9.93 15.08
C GLN A 167 -4.06 -9.17 13.76
N TRP A 168 -4.69 -8.00 13.62
CA TRP A 168 -4.56 -7.18 12.42
C TRP A 168 -3.08 -6.84 12.14
N LEU A 169 -2.34 -6.39 13.16
CA LEU A 169 -0.94 -6.00 13.04
C LEU A 169 -0.05 -7.12 12.47
N VAL A 170 -0.28 -8.36 12.89
CA VAL A 170 0.44 -9.54 12.40
C VAL A 170 0.07 -9.85 10.96
N GLN A 171 -1.23 -9.85 10.63
CA GLN A 171 -1.69 -10.15 9.28
C GLN A 171 -1.26 -9.09 8.25
N ASP A 172 -1.25 -7.82 8.64
CA ASP A 172 -0.77 -6.71 7.83
C ASP A 172 0.74 -6.81 7.55
N GLY A 173 1.51 -7.28 8.53
CA GLY A 173 2.91 -7.62 8.32
C GLY A 173 3.14 -8.70 7.26
N HIS A 174 2.28 -9.72 7.17
CA HIS A 174 2.37 -10.74 6.12
C HIS A 174 1.99 -10.16 4.75
N TYR A 175 0.93 -9.36 4.71
CA TYR A 175 0.50 -8.62 3.51
C TYR A 175 1.64 -7.75 2.94
N ALA A 176 2.30 -6.95 3.79
CA ALA A 176 3.42 -6.09 3.42
C ALA A 176 4.58 -6.84 2.74
N ARG A 177 4.90 -8.06 3.22
CA ARG A 177 5.94 -8.90 2.62
C ARG A 177 5.55 -9.44 1.24
N GLY A 178 4.27 -9.80 1.06
CA GLY A 178 3.73 -10.19 -0.24
C GLY A 178 3.72 -9.05 -1.24
N TYR A 179 3.32 -7.87 -0.79
CA TYR A 179 3.25 -6.65 -1.60
C TYR A 179 4.59 -6.32 -2.27
N ILE A 180 5.72 -6.47 -1.57
CA ILE A 180 7.05 -6.24 -2.14
C ILE A 180 7.30 -7.13 -3.37
N ARG A 181 6.96 -8.43 -3.27
CA ARG A 181 7.15 -9.39 -4.38
C ARG A 181 6.24 -9.04 -5.55
N PHE A 182 4.99 -8.72 -5.25
CA PHE A 182 3.99 -8.29 -6.22
C PHE A 182 4.45 -7.08 -7.03
N VAL A 183 4.79 -5.96 -6.37
CA VAL A 183 5.20 -4.73 -7.05
C VAL A 183 6.53 -4.93 -7.79
N GLY A 184 7.46 -5.72 -7.25
CA GLY A 184 8.70 -6.08 -7.94
C GLY A 184 8.45 -6.83 -9.26
N GLN A 185 7.46 -7.73 -9.28
CA GLN A 185 7.05 -8.44 -10.50
C GLN A 185 6.32 -7.53 -11.49
N LEU A 186 5.51 -6.57 -11.03
CA LEU A 186 4.94 -5.54 -11.90
C LEU A 186 6.02 -4.68 -12.56
N LEU A 187 7.06 -4.31 -11.81
CA LEU A 187 8.18 -3.55 -12.33
C LEU A 187 8.91 -4.33 -13.44
N ALA A 188 9.09 -5.65 -13.26
CA ALA A 188 9.70 -6.53 -14.26
C ALA A 188 8.88 -6.68 -15.56
N LYS A 189 7.56 -6.41 -15.52
CA LYS A 189 6.69 -6.42 -16.71
C LYS A 189 6.85 -5.18 -17.59
N ILE A 190 7.34 -4.08 -17.04
CA ILE A 190 7.43 -2.82 -17.78
C ILE A 190 8.37 -2.96 -18.98
N ARG A 191 7.93 -2.40 -20.11
CA ARG A 191 8.73 -2.24 -21.33
C ARG A 191 8.87 -0.75 -21.60
N LEU A 192 10.08 -0.25 -21.49
CA LEU A 192 10.38 1.17 -21.68
C LEU A 192 10.69 1.43 -23.17
N PRO A 193 9.88 2.21 -23.88
CA PRO A 193 10.19 2.59 -25.25
C PRO A 193 11.28 3.68 -25.28
N GLN A 194 12.00 3.77 -26.39
CA GLN A 194 12.86 4.93 -26.64
C GLN A 194 11.98 6.14 -26.97
N THR A 195 12.01 7.15 -26.11
CA THR A 195 11.24 8.39 -26.27
C THR A 195 12.15 9.59 -25.99
N GLN A 196 11.92 10.70 -26.70
CA GLN A 196 12.64 11.96 -26.47
C GLN A 196 12.31 12.58 -25.11
N ASN A 197 11.12 12.29 -24.55
CA ASN A 197 10.70 12.79 -23.26
C ASN A 197 10.04 11.68 -22.44
N SER A 198 10.79 11.11 -21.49
CA SER A 198 10.33 10.05 -20.60
C SER A 198 9.39 10.56 -19.51
N GLN A 199 9.47 11.83 -19.10
CA GLN A 199 8.73 12.36 -17.95
C GLN A 199 7.21 12.26 -18.12
N PHE A 200 6.72 12.42 -19.35
CA PHE A 200 5.28 12.35 -19.66
C PHE A 200 4.84 10.98 -20.18
N HIS A 201 5.77 10.05 -20.38
CA HIS A 201 5.44 8.76 -20.97
C HIS A 201 4.81 7.84 -19.91
N PRO A 202 3.61 7.25 -20.17
CA PRO A 202 2.87 6.46 -19.18
C PRO A 202 3.70 5.33 -18.56
N MET A 203 4.49 4.61 -19.37
CA MET A 203 5.34 3.51 -18.87
C MET A 203 6.44 3.96 -17.90
N TYR A 204 7.06 5.13 -18.12
CA TYR A 204 8.07 5.66 -17.21
C TYR A 204 7.42 6.17 -15.92
N ARG A 205 6.27 6.83 -16.01
CA ARG A 205 5.50 7.25 -14.83
C ARG A 205 4.97 6.07 -14.02
N THR A 206 4.58 4.99 -14.69
CA THR A 206 4.19 3.74 -14.03
C THR A 206 5.38 3.11 -13.31
N MET A 207 6.56 3.07 -13.95
CA MET A 207 7.80 2.61 -13.32
C MET A 207 8.13 3.43 -12.07
N ASP A 208 8.09 4.76 -12.15
CA ASP A 208 8.34 5.65 -11.02
C ASP A 208 7.34 5.43 -9.87
N LEU A 209 6.06 5.23 -10.19
CA LEU A 209 5.03 4.91 -9.19
C LEU A 209 5.34 3.58 -8.48
N LEU A 210 5.68 2.52 -9.22
CA LEU A 210 6.00 1.21 -8.63
C LEU A 210 7.26 1.26 -7.75
N ILE A 211 8.28 2.04 -8.16
CA ILE A 211 9.46 2.30 -7.32
C ILE A 211 9.05 3.03 -6.03
N SER A 212 8.17 4.03 -6.14
CA SER A 212 7.63 4.74 -4.98
C SER A 212 6.83 3.81 -4.06
N ALA A 213 6.06 2.89 -4.62
CA ALA A 213 5.29 1.89 -3.87
C ALA A 213 6.21 0.98 -3.03
N LEU A 214 7.31 0.46 -3.62
CA LEU A 214 8.31 -0.32 -2.89
C LEU A 214 8.97 0.48 -1.78
N ASN A 215 9.32 1.74 -2.03
CA ASN A 215 9.91 2.61 -1.03
C ASN A 215 8.93 2.92 0.12
N ASN A 216 7.65 3.13 -0.20
CA ASN A 216 6.59 3.32 0.79
C ASN A 216 6.45 2.09 1.67
N MET A 217 6.30 0.91 1.07
CA MET A 217 6.17 -0.34 1.80
C MET A 217 7.39 -0.64 2.69
N ARG A 218 8.61 -0.34 2.22
CA ARG A 218 9.81 -0.48 3.07
C ARG A 218 9.81 0.44 4.28
N ARG A 219 9.38 1.71 4.10
CA ARG A 219 9.22 2.65 5.21
C ARG A 219 8.14 2.20 6.18
N GLU A 220 7.06 1.64 5.67
CA GLU A 220 5.93 1.13 6.44
C GLU A 220 6.31 -0.07 7.33
N MET A 221 7.08 -1.02 6.79
CA MET A 221 7.63 -2.11 7.61
C MET A 221 8.48 -1.59 8.78
N GLN A 222 9.34 -0.59 8.54
CA GLN A 222 10.13 0.05 9.61
C GLN A 222 9.24 0.83 10.58
N PHE A 223 8.21 1.50 10.06
CA PHE A 223 7.23 2.23 10.86
C PHE A 223 6.50 1.30 11.82
N PHE A 224 6.11 0.09 11.39
CA PHE A 224 5.53 -0.91 12.28
C PHE A 224 6.49 -1.34 13.39
N GLU A 225 7.75 -1.65 13.07
CA GLU A 225 8.78 -2.02 14.06
C GLU A 225 9.00 -0.91 15.10
N ILE A 226 9.11 0.34 14.64
CA ILE A 226 9.30 1.52 15.49
C ILE A 226 8.06 1.76 16.36
N THR A 227 6.86 1.65 15.78
CA THR A 227 5.59 1.87 16.49
C THR A 227 5.40 0.80 17.57
N ALA A 228 5.61 -0.47 17.25
CA ALA A 228 5.55 -1.55 18.21
C ALA A 228 6.51 -1.33 19.39
N THR A 229 7.75 -0.94 19.10
CA THR A 229 8.75 -0.64 20.14
C THR A 229 8.36 0.57 20.99
N LYS A 230 7.94 1.68 20.35
CA LYS A 230 7.64 2.95 21.02
C LYS A 230 6.47 2.85 21.98
N TYR A 231 5.42 2.11 21.58
CA TYR A 231 4.20 1.97 22.37
C TYR A 231 4.18 0.67 23.20
N GLY A 232 5.18 -0.20 23.07
CA GLY A 232 5.21 -1.48 23.79
C GLY A 232 4.09 -2.42 23.33
N LEU A 233 3.85 -2.49 22.01
CA LEU A 233 2.81 -3.34 21.43
C LEU A 233 3.30 -4.80 21.37
N ALA A 234 2.46 -5.72 21.82
CA ALA A 234 2.70 -7.15 21.61
C ALA A 234 2.36 -7.50 20.16
N VAL A 235 3.39 -7.83 19.37
CA VAL A 235 3.24 -8.35 18.01
C VAL A 235 3.30 -9.86 18.08
N GLY A 236 2.19 -10.52 17.72
CA GLY A 236 2.12 -11.97 17.66
C GLY A 236 3.01 -12.57 16.56
N MET A 237 3.09 -13.89 16.54
CA MET A 237 3.85 -14.66 15.54
C MET A 237 2.93 -15.62 14.77
N GLU A 238 1.64 -15.32 14.73
CA GLU A 238 0.66 -16.16 14.04
C GLU A 238 0.98 -16.25 12.54
N SER A 239 0.69 -17.43 11.98
CA SER A 239 0.79 -17.64 10.55
C SER A 239 -0.26 -16.82 9.79
N PRO A 240 -0.08 -16.59 8.48
CA PRO A 240 -1.10 -15.96 7.65
C PRO A 240 -2.44 -16.70 7.74
N THR A 241 -3.51 -15.96 7.99
CA THR A 241 -4.89 -16.47 7.94
C THR A 241 -5.27 -16.89 6.52
N PRO A 242 -6.35 -17.68 6.32
CA PRO A 242 -6.83 -18.00 4.98
C PRO A 242 -7.11 -16.77 4.11
N ILE A 243 -7.67 -15.70 4.69
CA ILE A 243 -7.94 -14.45 3.95
C ILE A 243 -6.64 -13.75 3.57
N THR A 244 -5.69 -13.65 4.50
CA THR A 244 -4.36 -13.08 4.20
C THR A 244 -3.65 -13.88 3.11
N ARG A 245 -3.71 -15.22 3.13
CA ARG A 245 -3.17 -16.05 2.04
C ARG A 245 -3.87 -15.78 0.71
N ALA A 246 -5.20 -15.66 0.71
CA ALA A 246 -5.94 -15.35 -0.51
C ALA A 246 -5.59 -13.97 -1.10
N LEU A 247 -5.30 -12.97 -0.26
CA LEU A 247 -4.72 -11.69 -0.71
C LEU A 247 -3.34 -11.86 -1.34
N LEU A 248 -2.48 -12.68 -0.73
CA LEU A 248 -1.16 -13.02 -1.29
C LEU A 248 -1.28 -13.79 -2.62
N ASP A 249 -2.28 -14.65 -2.76
CA ASP A 249 -2.56 -15.37 -4.00
C ASP A 249 -3.10 -14.44 -5.09
N LEU A 250 -3.95 -13.46 -4.74
CA LEU A 250 -4.37 -12.39 -5.64
C LEU A 250 -3.15 -11.61 -6.18
N PHE A 251 -2.21 -11.26 -5.30
CA PHE A 251 -0.95 -10.64 -5.66
C PHE A 251 -0.15 -11.48 -6.66
N VAL A 252 0.03 -12.77 -6.40
CA VAL A 252 0.73 -13.68 -7.31
C VAL A 252 0.01 -13.80 -8.65
N SER A 253 -1.32 -13.89 -8.64
CA SER A 253 -2.14 -14.00 -9.85
C SER A 253 -2.02 -12.74 -10.71
N ALA A 254 -2.18 -11.56 -10.13
CA ALA A 254 -2.18 -10.28 -10.84
C ALA A 254 -0.79 -9.84 -11.32
N SER A 255 0.29 -10.41 -10.77
CA SER A 255 1.65 -10.21 -11.26
C SER A 255 2.18 -11.37 -12.11
N SER A 256 1.41 -12.45 -12.30
CA SER A 256 1.79 -13.61 -13.10
C SER A 256 2.07 -13.24 -14.56
N THR A 257 2.85 -14.04 -15.29
CA THR A 257 3.19 -13.76 -16.70
C THR A 257 1.96 -13.65 -17.62
N SER A 258 0.85 -14.30 -17.26
CA SER A 258 -0.43 -14.25 -17.98
C SER A 258 -1.26 -13.00 -17.71
N ALA A 259 -1.09 -12.33 -16.56
CA ALA A 259 -1.81 -11.12 -16.22
C ALA A 259 -1.22 -9.89 -16.94
N SER A 260 -2.07 -8.95 -17.36
CA SER A 260 -1.60 -7.70 -17.94
C SER A 260 -1.00 -6.75 -16.90
N LEU A 261 -0.28 -5.73 -17.36
CA LEU A 261 0.18 -4.66 -16.47
C LEU A 261 -1.01 -3.88 -15.88
N LEU A 262 -2.09 -3.71 -16.65
CA LEU A 262 -3.29 -3.01 -16.18
C LEU A 262 -3.97 -3.77 -15.05
N GLU A 263 -4.12 -5.09 -15.16
CA GLU A 263 -4.66 -5.95 -14.09
C GLU A 263 -3.88 -5.80 -12.78
N GLY A 264 -2.55 -5.84 -12.86
CA GLY A 264 -1.67 -5.57 -11.72
C GLY A 264 -1.82 -4.17 -11.15
N MET A 265 -1.94 -3.15 -12.00
CA MET A 265 -2.14 -1.77 -11.57
C MET A 265 -3.52 -1.54 -10.92
N VAL A 266 -4.56 -2.28 -11.35
CA VAL A 266 -5.87 -2.30 -10.69
C VAL A 266 -5.77 -2.91 -9.30
N VAL A 267 -5.00 -3.99 -9.11
CA VAL A 267 -4.74 -4.54 -7.77
C VAL A 267 -4.01 -3.53 -6.90
N LEU A 268 -2.93 -2.93 -7.40
CA LEU A 268 -2.17 -1.91 -6.66
C LEU A 268 -3.07 -0.74 -6.23
N TRP A 269 -3.79 -0.12 -7.17
CA TRP A 269 -4.66 0.99 -6.83
C TRP A 269 -5.83 0.55 -5.94
N GLY A 270 -6.46 -0.58 -6.23
CA GLY A 270 -7.67 -1.05 -5.58
C GLY A 270 -7.46 -1.33 -4.09
N THR A 271 -6.40 -2.05 -3.74
CA THR A 271 -6.09 -2.34 -2.32
C THR A 271 -5.69 -1.07 -1.57
N GLU A 272 -4.81 -0.25 -2.14
CA GLU A 272 -4.40 1.03 -1.56
C GLU A 272 -5.58 2.01 -1.37
N HIS A 273 -6.54 2.00 -2.31
CA HIS A 273 -7.74 2.80 -2.21
C HIS A 273 -8.71 2.29 -1.16
N CYS A 274 -8.89 0.97 -1.02
CA CYS A 274 -9.66 0.38 0.06
C CYS A 274 -9.05 0.75 1.41
N TYR A 275 -7.72 0.56 1.56
CA TYR A 275 -7.00 0.84 2.79
C TYR A 275 -7.08 2.32 3.20
N ARG A 276 -6.87 3.24 2.25
CA ARG A 276 -7.04 4.69 2.50
C ARG A 276 -8.46 5.01 2.97
N THR A 277 -9.46 4.49 2.28
CA THR A 277 -10.87 4.77 2.57
C THR A 277 -11.26 4.21 3.93
N ALA A 278 -10.78 3.00 4.27
CA ALA A 278 -10.99 2.36 5.56
C ALA A 278 -10.42 3.18 6.73
N TRP A 279 -9.18 3.64 6.62
CA TRP A 279 -8.58 4.50 7.67
C TRP A 279 -9.20 5.89 7.72
N GLN A 280 -9.68 6.43 6.59
CA GLN A 280 -10.47 7.66 6.59
C GLN A 280 -11.79 7.48 7.32
N TYR A 281 -12.48 6.35 7.12
CA TYR A 281 -13.67 5.99 7.89
C TYR A 281 -13.36 5.91 9.39
N ALA A 282 -12.31 5.20 9.81
CA ALA A 282 -11.87 5.17 11.20
C ALA A 282 -11.59 6.57 11.76
N SER A 283 -10.91 7.43 11.01
CA SER A 283 -10.59 8.81 11.46
C SER A 283 -11.82 9.67 11.70
N SER A 284 -12.95 9.38 11.03
CA SER A 284 -14.20 10.14 11.21
C SER A 284 -14.79 9.99 12.62
N PHE A 285 -14.38 8.95 13.37
CA PHE A 285 -14.78 8.73 14.75
C PHE A 285 -13.79 9.29 15.78
N SER A 286 -12.59 9.74 15.38
CA SER A 286 -11.56 10.18 16.35
C SER A 286 -11.95 11.41 17.19
N THR A 287 -12.99 12.15 16.80
CA THR A 287 -13.55 13.25 17.60
C THR A 287 -14.44 12.77 18.76
N SER A 288 -14.82 11.49 18.81
CA SER A 288 -15.65 10.91 19.86
C SER A 288 -14.88 10.45 21.10
N LEU A 289 -13.59 10.78 21.21
CA LEU A 289 -12.76 10.49 22.38
C LEU A 289 -12.77 11.67 23.37
N PRO A 290 -13.62 11.65 24.41
CA PRO A 290 -13.65 12.70 25.42
C PRO A 290 -12.39 12.74 26.30
N THR A 291 -11.68 11.61 26.42
CA THR A 291 -10.50 11.47 27.28
C THR A 291 -9.41 10.64 26.58
N PRO A 292 -8.13 11.05 26.60
CA PRO A 292 -7.04 10.23 26.08
C PRO A 292 -6.99 8.87 26.80
N SER A 293 -7.00 7.77 26.04
CA SER A 293 -6.81 6.42 26.60
C SER A 293 -5.38 6.25 27.12
N ASN A 294 -5.21 5.43 28.16
CA ASN A 294 -3.90 5.01 28.68
C ASN A 294 -3.44 3.67 28.07
N GLU A 295 -4.28 3.02 27.28
CA GLU A 295 -3.96 1.75 26.64
C GLU A 295 -3.03 1.95 25.45
N SER A 296 -1.90 1.25 25.44
CA SER A 296 -0.82 1.48 24.48
C SER A 296 -1.25 1.32 23.03
N HIS A 297 -2.09 0.33 22.72
CA HIS A 297 -2.59 0.09 21.36
C HIS A 297 -3.54 1.19 20.90
N ILE A 298 -4.43 1.68 21.77
CA ILE A 298 -5.29 2.84 21.46
C ILE A 298 -4.45 4.09 21.23
N VAL A 299 -3.47 4.36 22.09
CA VAL A 299 -2.57 5.51 21.91
C VAL A 299 -1.80 5.39 20.58
N ALA A 300 -1.30 4.19 20.23
CA ALA A 300 -0.63 3.94 18.96
C ALA A 300 -1.55 4.15 17.75
N LEU A 301 -2.80 3.67 17.82
CA LEU A 301 -3.81 3.85 16.79
C LEU A 301 -4.02 5.33 16.45
N HIS A 302 -4.30 6.14 17.46
CA HIS A 302 -4.64 7.55 17.27
C HIS A 302 -3.44 8.45 16.96
N GLN A 303 -2.27 8.17 17.56
CA GLN A 303 -1.10 9.04 17.40
C GLN A 303 -0.22 8.69 16.20
N ALA A 304 -0.27 7.44 15.72
CA ALA A 304 0.65 6.96 14.69
C ALA A 304 -0.06 6.30 13.51
N LEU A 305 -0.92 5.30 13.76
CA LEU A 305 -1.44 4.43 12.71
C LEU A 305 -2.51 5.14 11.85
N ILE A 306 -3.59 5.64 12.45
CA ILE A 306 -4.64 6.37 11.71
C ILE A 306 -4.03 7.55 10.93
N PRO A 307 -3.20 8.44 11.52
CA PRO A 307 -2.60 9.55 10.79
C PRO A 307 -1.70 9.15 9.62
N ASN A 308 -1.09 7.95 9.64
CA ASN A 308 -0.20 7.49 8.58
C ASN A 308 -0.97 7.31 7.26
N TRP A 309 -2.06 6.54 7.29
CA TRP A 309 -2.85 6.22 6.11
C TRP A 309 -3.97 7.24 5.81
N THR A 310 -4.23 8.19 6.70
CA THR A 310 -5.04 9.38 6.35
C THR A 310 -4.20 10.58 5.92
N SER A 311 -2.88 10.40 5.75
CA SER A 311 -1.99 11.50 5.40
C SER A 311 -2.24 12.05 3.98
N PRO A 312 -1.96 13.34 3.74
CA PRO A 312 -2.00 13.92 2.38
C PRO A 312 -1.01 13.26 1.43
N ALA A 313 0.13 12.77 1.94
CA ALA A 313 1.14 12.09 1.14
C ALA A 313 0.63 10.75 0.60
N PHE A 314 -0.02 9.94 1.46
CA PHE A 314 -0.63 8.69 1.05
C PHE A 314 -1.79 8.94 0.07
N SER A 315 -2.62 9.93 0.33
CA SER A 315 -3.71 10.31 -0.59
C SER A 315 -3.21 10.66 -2.00
N LYS A 316 -2.14 11.45 -2.11
CA LYS A 316 -1.51 11.78 -3.40
C LYS A 316 -0.96 10.56 -4.13
N PHE A 317 -0.40 9.58 -3.40
CA PHE A 317 0.06 8.33 -3.99
C PHE A 317 -1.10 7.52 -4.58
N VAL A 318 -2.20 7.36 -3.82
CA VAL A 318 -3.41 6.66 -4.30
C VAL A 318 -4.01 7.37 -5.52
N ASP A 319 -4.06 8.69 -5.51
CA ASP A 319 -4.58 9.47 -6.65
C ASP A 319 -3.69 9.35 -7.90
N ALA A 320 -2.36 9.27 -7.72
CA ALA A 320 -1.42 9.02 -8.81
C ALA A 320 -1.59 7.61 -9.39
N ALA A 321 -1.78 6.60 -8.53
CA ALA A 321 -2.09 5.23 -8.95
C ALA A 321 -3.40 5.17 -9.73
N ARG A 322 -4.46 5.83 -9.23
CA ARG A 322 -5.76 5.95 -9.92
C ARG A 322 -5.60 6.54 -11.32
N ALA A 323 -4.89 7.67 -11.43
CA ALA A 323 -4.70 8.35 -12.70
C ALA A 323 -3.94 7.48 -13.71
N LEU A 324 -2.94 6.71 -13.27
CA LEU A 324 -2.21 5.79 -14.12
C LEU A 324 -3.06 4.59 -14.54
N VAL A 325 -3.91 4.03 -13.68
CA VAL A 325 -4.86 2.98 -14.08
C VAL A 325 -5.79 3.47 -15.20
N ASP A 326 -6.37 4.67 -15.03
CA ASP A 326 -7.24 5.27 -16.05
C ASP A 326 -6.48 5.55 -17.36
N GLU A 327 -5.25 6.06 -17.28
CA GLU A 327 -4.41 6.33 -18.44
C GLU A 327 -4.02 5.04 -19.17
N LEU A 328 -3.61 4.00 -18.43
CA LEU A 328 -3.28 2.69 -18.97
C LEU A 328 -4.48 2.05 -19.67
N ALA A 329 -5.67 2.09 -19.06
CA ALA A 329 -6.89 1.59 -19.68
C ALA A 329 -7.23 2.30 -21.00
N ASN A 330 -6.95 3.61 -21.09
CA ASN A 330 -7.22 4.40 -22.30
C ASN A 330 -6.18 4.22 -23.41
N ILE A 331 -4.92 3.87 -23.10
CA ILE A 331 -3.89 3.60 -24.12
C ILE A 331 -3.89 2.15 -24.61
N THR A 332 -4.42 1.22 -23.80
CA THR A 332 -4.50 -0.18 -24.18
C THR A 332 -5.53 -0.37 -25.29
N THR A 333 -5.04 -0.44 -26.52
CA THR A 333 -5.82 -0.68 -27.75
C THR A 333 -5.74 -2.15 -28.18
N THR A 334 -5.52 -3.06 -27.22
CA THR A 334 -5.39 -4.49 -27.52
C THR A 334 -6.69 -5.05 -28.10
N ARG A 335 -6.54 -6.01 -29.01
CA ARG A 335 -7.64 -6.77 -29.62
C ARG A 335 -8.58 -7.39 -28.57
N ASP A 336 -8.05 -7.71 -27.40
CA ASP A 336 -8.75 -8.33 -26.27
C ASP A 336 -9.11 -7.34 -25.15
N GLY A 337 -9.13 -6.02 -25.43
CA GLY A 337 -9.39 -5.00 -24.41
C GLY A 337 -10.70 -5.23 -23.64
N LYS A 338 -11.73 -5.80 -24.28
CA LYS A 338 -12.98 -6.17 -23.59
C LYS A 338 -12.77 -7.26 -22.53
N GLU A 339 -11.96 -8.28 -22.81
CA GLU A 339 -11.67 -9.35 -21.87
C GLU A 339 -10.78 -8.86 -20.73
N GLU A 340 -9.79 -8.01 -21.03
CA GLU A 340 -8.95 -7.37 -20.01
C GLU A 340 -9.79 -6.48 -19.08
N MET A 341 -10.74 -5.71 -19.61
CA MET A 341 -11.67 -4.94 -18.77
C MET A 341 -12.51 -5.86 -17.88
N ALA A 342 -13.05 -6.96 -18.41
CA ALA A 342 -13.83 -7.92 -17.62
C ALA A 342 -12.99 -8.54 -16.48
N ARG A 343 -11.72 -8.88 -16.73
CA ARG A 343 -10.79 -9.33 -15.70
C ARG A 343 -10.53 -8.25 -14.66
N CYS A 344 -10.36 -6.99 -15.06
CA CYS A 344 -10.21 -5.87 -14.12
C CYS A 344 -11.44 -5.71 -13.21
N GLU A 345 -12.65 -5.91 -13.75
CA GLU A 345 -13.87 -5.89 -12.93
C GLU A 345 -13.91 -7.05 -11.93
N GLU A 346 -13.58 -8.27 -12.36
CA GLU A 346 -13.53 -9.45 -11.49
C GLU A 346 -12.48 -9.28 -10.38
N ILE A 347 -11.29 -8.79 -10.74
CA ILE A 347 -10.23 -8.45 -9.80
C ILE A 347 -10.73 -7.44 -8.77
N PHE A 348 -11.41 -6.37 -9.18
CA PHE A 348 -11.88 -5.36 -8.23
C PHE A 348 -12.98 -5.88 -7.30
N ARG A 349 -13.88 -6.74 -7.80
CA ARG A 349 -14.85 -7.46 -6.95
C ARG A 349 -14.13 -8.35 -5.93
N GLN A 350 -13.09 -9.07 -6.37
CA GLN A 350 -12.29 -9.91 -5.49
C GLN A 350 -11.55 -9.10 -4.42
N ILE A 351 -10.99 -7.93 -4.77
CA ILE A 351 -10.39 -7.00 -3.81
C ILE A 351 -11.40 -6.62 -2.74
N CYS A 352 -12.60 -6.15 -3.13
CA CYS A 352 -13.63 -5.77 -2.16
C CYS A 352 -14.01 -6.94 -1.24
N TRP A 353 -14.16 -8.14 -1.81
CA TRP A 353 -14.51 -9.35 -1.05
C TRP A 353 -13.42 -9.75 -0.03
N LEU A 354 -12.15 -9.62 -0.41
CA LEU A 354 -11.01 -9.93 0.46
C LEU A 354 -10.82 -8.88 1.55
N GLU A 355 -10.87 -7.59 1.18
CA GLU A 355 -10.70 -6.46 2.10
C GLU A 355 -11.80 -6.43 3.17
N GLU A 356 -13.05 -6.76 2.81
CA GLU A 356 -14.15 -6.93 3.78
C GLU A 356 -13.83 -7.93 4.88
N ARG A 357 -13.09 -9.00 4.55
CA ARG A 357 -12.78 -10.13 5.45
C ARG A 357 -11.38 -10.06 6.06
N PHE A 358 -10.60 -9.05 5.69
CA PHE A 358 -9.24 -8.90 6.18
C PHE A 358 -9.23 -8.36 7.63
N TRP A 359 -10.19 -7.50 7.94
CA TRP A 359 -10.36 -6.93 9.27
C TRP A 359 -10.80 -8.00 10.28
N PRO A 360 -10.20 -8.04 11.49
CA PRO A 360 -10.64 -8.95 12.54
C PRO A 360 -12.12 -8.74 12.91
N ASP A 361 -12.84 -9.85 13.11
CA ASP A 361 -14.20 -9.82 13.63
C ASP A 361 -14.20 -9.30 15.07
N VAL A 362 -15.02 -8.27 15.30
CA VAL A 362 -15.20 -7.67 16.63
C VAL A 362 -16.68 -7.56 16.98
N ASP A 363 -17.00 -7.76 18.25
CA ASP A 363 -18.35 -7.60 18.77
C ASP A 363 -18.70 -6.12 18.98
N GLY A 364 -19.92 -5.83 19.47
CA GLY A 364 -20.37 -4.46 19.73
C GLY A 364 -19.57 -3.71 20.81
N MET A 365 -18.66 -4.39 21.52
CA MET A 365 -17.77 -3.83 22.53
C MET A 365 -16.34 -3.64 22.00
N GLY A 366 -16.05 -4.06 20.77
CA GLY A 366 -14.70 -4.00 20.18
C GLY A 366 -13.80 -5.15 20.63
N GLU A 367 -14.37 -6.17 21.29
CA GLU A 367 -13.70 -7.40 21.70
C GLU A 367 -13.72 -8.42 20.55
N GLN A 368 -12.88 -9.43 20.63
CA GLN A 368 -12.85 -10.49 19.60
C GLN A 368 -14.16 -11.28 19.59
N ASP A 369 -14.83 -11.34 18.44
CA ASP A 369 -16.04 -12.15 18.29
C ASP A 369 -15.67 -13.62 17.99
N GLU A 370 -15.60 -14.43 19.03
CA GLU A 370 -15.36 -15.88 18.92
C GLU A 370 -16.52 -16.63 18.24
N SER A 371 -17.70 -16.01 18.14
CA SER A 371 -18.89 -16.59 17.47
C SER A 371 -18.75 -16.64 15.95
N ALA A 372 -17.98 -15.71 15.37
CA ALA A 372 -17.81 -15.57 13.92
C ALA A 372 -16.90 -16.64 13.30
N ARG A 373 -16.05 -17.31 14.11
CA ARG A 373 -15.20 -18.42 13.65
C ARG A 373 -15.96 -19.72 13.36
N LEU A 374 -17.23 -19.82 13.76
CA LEU A 374 -18.07 -21.00 13.59
C LEU A 374 -19.07 -20.79 12.44
N GLY A 375 -18.55 -20.70 11.21
CA GLY A 375 -19.28 -21.23 10.05
C GLY A 375 -19.61 -22.72 10.29
N PRO A 376 -20.64 -23.32 9.65
CA PRO A 376 -21.26 -24.55 10.12
C PRO A 376 -20.20 -25.62 10.35
N VAL A 377 -19.97 -25.93 11.63
CA VAL A 377 -19.12 -27.03 12.04
C VAL A 377 -19.75 -28.27 11.44
N MET A 378 -19.13 -28.83 10.40
CA MET A 378 -19.25 -30.26 10.16
C MET A 378 -18.79 -30.91 11.47
N GLY A 379 -19.78 -31.32 12.28
CA GLY A 379 -19.54 -32.06 13.50
C GLY A 379 -18.61 -33.24 13.22
N PRO A 380 -17.87 -33.70 14.23
CA PRO A 380 -17.00 -34.86 14.04
C PRO A 380 -17.86 -36.00 13.49
N LEU A 381 -17.39 -36.61 12.39
CA LEU A 381 -17.88 -37.89 11.86
C LEU A 381 -17.61 -38.97 12.92
N GLY A 382 -18.41 -38.95 13.99
CA GLY A 382 -18.54 -40.02 14.95
C GLY A 382 -19.61 -40.97 14.43
N ALA A 383 -19.22 -41.88 13.55
CA ALA A 383 -20.03 -43.03 13.21
C ALA A 383 -20.15 -43.91 14.48
N GLY A 384 -21.27 -43.76 15.17
CA GLY A 384 -21.70 -44.70 16.19
C GLY A 384 -22.06 -46.04 15.54
N ILE A 385 -21.42 -47.09 16.03
CA ILE A 385 -21.86 -48.48 15.85
C ILE A 385 -21.96 -49.10 17.24
N ASP A 386 -23.11 -49.73 17.46
CA ASP A 386 -23.50 -50.66 18.52
C ASP A 386 -23.75 -50.11 19.93
N ASN A 387 -25.04 -50.01 20.27
CA ASN A 387 -25.53 -50.72 21.45
C ASN A 387 -27.01 -51.08 21.33
N GLY A 388 -27.28 -52.38 21.27
CA GLY A 388 -28.61 -52.95 21.39
C GLY A 388 -29.06 -53.11 22.85
N MET A 389 -30.35 -53.47 22.97
CA MET A 389 -31.04 -54.02 24.15
C MET A 389 -31.41 -53.02 25.26
N ASN A 390 -32.69 -52.66 25.38
CA ASN A 390 -33.71 -53.47 26.06
C ASN A 390 -34.82 -52.59 26.71
N SER A 391 -36.07 -53.01 26.50
CA SER A 391 -37.26 -52.91 27.38
C SER A 391 -37.78 -51.57 27.89
N GLY A 392 -39.10 -51.39 27.74
CA GLY A 392 -39.87 -50.47 28.58
C GLY A 392 -41.26 -50.10 28.08
N MET A 393 -42.21 -51.03 28.14
CA MET A 393 -43.65 -50.80 27.95
C MET A 393 -44.21 -49.61 28.74
N ASN A 394 -45.01 -48.76 28.09
CA ASN A 394 -46.38 -48.44 28.49
C ASN A 394 -47.09 -47.56 27.44
N GLY A 395 -48.24 -48.03 26.93
CA GLY A 395 -49.17 -47.26 26.11
C GLY A 395 -50.23 -46.51 26.95
N PRO A 396 -51.44 -46.29 26.41
CA PRO A 396 -51.75 -45.25 25.41
C PRO A 396 -53.02 -44.43 25.79
N ILE A 397 -53.31 -43.33 25.06
CA ILE A 397 -54.66 -42.72 24.80
C ILE A 397 -54.41 -41.63 23.73
N ASN A 398 -54.77 -41.80 22.46
CA ASN A 398 -56.07 -41.71 21.77
C ASN A 398 -56.68 -40.30 21.64
N SER A 399 -57.31 -40.07 20.47
CA SER A 399 -58.14 -38.95 19.99
C SER A 399 -57.38 -37.94 19.11
N GLY A 400 -57.66 -37.77 17.82
CA GLY A 400 -58.70 -38.34 16.98
C GLY A 400 -58.59 -37.81 15.54
N MET A 401 -59.17 -38.60 14.63
CA MET A 401 -59.83 -38.29 13.35
C MET A 401 -59.39 -37.09 12.48
N ASN A 402 -59.55 -37.10 11.15
CA ASN A 402 -59.69 -38.08 10.07
C ASN A 402 -59.93 -37.20 8.82
N ASN A 403 -59.60 -37.75 7.65
CA ASN A 403 -59.99 -37.33 6.29
C ASN A 403 -59.37 -36.03 5.74
N GLY A 404 -58.84 -36.00 4.52
CA GLY A 404 -58.79 -37.04 3.50
C GLY A 404 -58.81 -36.42 2.10
N MET A 405 -58.07 -37.07 1.18
CA MET A 405 -58.22 -37.05 -0.30
C MET A 405 -58.03 -35.68 -1.00
N GLN A 406 -57.50 -35.53 -2.21
CA GLN A 406 -57.09 -36.36 -3.35
C GLN A 406 -56.15 -35.42 -4.15
N GLY A 407 -55.01 -35.84 -4.68
CA GLY A 407 -54.94 -36.55 -5.96
C GLY A 407 -54.81 -35.57 -7.13
N SER A 408 -53.63 -35.48 -7.75
CA SER A 408 -53.44 -35.30 -9.21
C SER A 408 -51.96 -35.36 -9.56
N SER A 409 -51.57 -36.51 -10.11
CA SER A 409 -50.35 -36.75 -10.88
C SER A 409 -50.68 -36.47 -12.35
N MET A 410 -49.80 -35.79 -13.08
CA MET A 410 -49.46 -36.17 -14.46
C MET A 410 -48.27 -35.37 -15.04
N ASN A 411 -47.27 -36.15 -15.45
CA ASN A 411 -46.51 -36.11 -16.71
C ASN A 411 -45.75 -34.85 -17.16
N GLY A 412 -44.46 -35.08 -17.43
CA GLY A 412 -43.61 -34.22 -18.25
C GLY A 412 -42.16 -34.70 -18.37
N MET A 413 -41.95 -35.96 -18.74
CA MET A 413 -40.64 -36.55 -19.03
C MET A 413 -40.18 -36.10 -20.43
N ASN A 414 -38.96 -35.57 -20.57
CA ASN A 414 -38.12 -35.87 -21.72
C ASN A 414 -36.64 -35.64 -21.41
N THR A 415 -35.97 -36.77 -21.25
CA THR A 415 -34.53 -37.03 -21.31
C THR A 415 -34.03 -36.94 -22.75
N MET A 416 -32.88 -36.29 -22.96
CA MET A 416 -32.02 -36.50 -24.13
C MET A 416 -30.62 -36.84 -23.62
N ASN A 417 -30.10 -37.92 -24.18
CA ASN A 417 -29.00 -38.73 -23.71
C ASN A 417 -27.85 -38.65 -24.72
N GLY A 418 -26.60 -38.71 -24.24
CA GLY A 418 -25.45 -39.22 -25.01
C GLY A 418 -24.29 -38.25 -25.27
N PRO A 419 -23.05 -38.76 -25.44
CA PRO A 419 -22.37 -39.68 -24.52
C PRO A 419 -20.92 -39.24 -24.19
N MET A 420 -20.44 -39.65 -23.00
CA MET A 420 -19.02 -39.76 -22.68
C MET A 420 -18.39 -40.94 -23.42
N ASN A 421 -17.13 -40.79 -23.85
CA ASN A 421 -16.22 -41.92 -24.02
C ASN A 421 -14.78 -41.46 -23.71
N GLY A 422 -14.21 -41.99 -22.62
CA GLY A 422 -12.76 -42.06 -22.41
C GLY A 422 -12.18 -43.30 -23.08
N PRO A 423 -10.84 -43.49 -23.04
CA PRO A 423 -10.33 -44.37 -21.98
C PRO A 423 -8.96 -43.96 -21.39
N MET A 424 -8.74 -44.39 -20.14
CA MET A 424 -7.42 -44.50 -19.48
C MET A 424 -6.94 -45.95 -19.51
N SER A 425 -5.65 -46.14 -19.76
CA SER A 425 -4.77 -47.27 -19.34
C SER A 425 -3.37 -47.00 -19.93
N ALA A 426 -2.20 -47.24 -19.35
CA ALA A 426 -1.77 -48.03 -18.21
C ALA A 426 -0.34 -47.56 -17.78
N ALA A 427 0.05 -47.90 -16.55
CA ALA A 427 1.40 -47.81 -16.03
C ALA A 427 2.31 -48.94 -16.57
N LEU A 428 3.63 -48.72 -16.62
CA LEU A 428 4.68 -49.71 -16.30
C LEU A 428 6.09 -49.09 -16.23
N ASN A 429 6.97 -49.83 -15.56
CA ASN A 429 8.20 -49.47 -14.87
C ASN A 429 9.51 -49.59 -15.70
N ALA A 430 10.58 -49.02 -15.14
CA ALA A 430 11.97 -49.51 -15.10
C ALA A 430 13.03 -49.13 -16.18
N ALA A 431 14.08 -48.45 -15.66
CA ALA A 431 15.52 -48.73 -15.72
C ALA A 431 16.34 -48.68 -17.03
N GLY A 432 17.42 -47.88 -17.02
CA GLY A 432 18.79 -48.43 -17.16
C GLY A 432 19.75 -47.90 -18.26
N VAL A 433 20.67 -47.01 -17.84
CA VAL A 433 22.17 -46.97 -18.04
C VAL A 433 22.87 -46.94 -19.43
N ASN A 434 23.90 -46.06 -19.48
CA ASN A 434 25.20 -45.99 -20.22
C ASN A 434 25.30 -45.18 -21.53
N SER A 435 26.11 -44.09 -21.59
CA SER A 435 27.61 -43.96 -21.70
C SER A 435 28.09 -44.25 -23.14
N GLY A 436 28.97 -43.52 -23.83
CA GLY A 436 29.89 -42.41 -23.55
C GLY A 436 30.65 -42.05 -24.86
N ASP A 437 31.75 -41.28 -24.74
CA ASP A 437 32.75 -40.82 -25.75
C ASP A 437 32.55 -39.38 -26.28
N GLY A 438 33.50 -38.42 -26.22
CA GLY A 438 34.87 -38.39 -25.69
C GLY A 438 35.85 -37.49 -26.49
N ALA A 439 35.95 -36.20 -26.12
CA ALA A 439 37.13 -35.26 -26.18
C ALA A 439 37.82 -34.89 -27.54
N PRO A 440 38.78 -33.91 -27.62
CA PRO A 440 39.36 -32.94 -26.64
C PRO A 440 39.42 -31.44 -27.10
N ILE A 441 39.32 -30.44 -26.20
CA ILE A 441 40.34 -29.54 -25.56
C ILE A 441 41.23 -28.66 -26.49
N THR A 442 41.11 -27.32 -26.34
CA THR A 442 42.24 -26.36 -26.20
C THR A 442 41.89 -25.18 -25.27
N ASP A 443 42.85 -24.83 -24.41
CA ASP A 443 42.84 -23.87 -23.29
C ASP A 443 43.01 -22.39 -23.68
N GLY A 444 42.63 -21.48 -22.76
CA GLY A 444 43.25 -20.15 -22.70
C GLY A 444 42.62 -19.07 -21.79
N ARG A 445 42.86 -19.16 -20.46
CA ARG A 445 43.16 -18.04 -19.50
C ARG A 445 42.11 -16.92 -19.28
N ASN A 446 41.74 -16.46 -18.08
CA ASN A 446 42.47 -16.27 -16.81
C ASN A 446 41.53 -16.29 -15.59
N SER A 447 42.05 -16.83 -14.50
CA SER A 447 41.55 -16.93 -13.13
C SER A 447 42.01 -15.77 -12.24
N PHE A 448 41.17 -15.31 -11.31
CA PHE A 448 41.61 -14.64 -10.07
C PHE A 448 41.16 -15.47 -8.87
N SER A 449 42.14 -16.08 -8.18
CA SER A 449 41.97 -16.83 -6.95
C SER A 449 42.26 -15.95 -5.73
N LEU A 450 41.36 -16.03 -4.75
CA LEU A 450 41.57 -15.62 -3.35
C LEU A 450 42.59 -16.56 -2.69
N SER A 451 43.52 -16.02 -1.92
CA SER A 451 44.39 -16.77 -1.02
C SER A 451 44.30 -16.21 0.39
N ASN A 452 43.83 -17.06 1.30
CA ASN A 452 43.88 -16.90 2.74
C ASN A 452 45.29 -17.33 3.22
N GLY A 453 45.92 -16.57 4.11
CA GLY A 453 47.22 -16.91 4.68
C GLY A 453 47.56 -16.05 5.90
N THR A 454 47.60 -16.70 7.05
CA THR A 454 47.88 -16.25 8.42
C THR A 454 49.34 -15.86 8.67
N GLY A 455 49.58 -14.92 9.61
CA GLY A 455 50.87 -14.68 10.29
C GLY A 455 51.11 -13.19 10.56
N LEU A 456 50.72 -12.66 11.73
CA LEU A 456 51.57 -12.43 12.93
C LEU A 456 52.62 -11.29 12.80
N GLU A 457 52.40 -10.28 13.64
CA GLU A 457 53.36 -9.38 14.31
C GLU A 457 54.21 -8.37 13.52
N GLY A 458 54.18 -7.11 13.97
CA GLY A 458 55.10 -6.06 13.52
C GLY A 458 54.68 -4.65 13.91
N VAL A 459 54.86 -4.32 15.18
CA VAL A 459 54.70 -2.98 15.78
C VAL A 459 55.69 -1.97 15.17
N GLY A 460 55.17 -0.80 14.78
CA GLY A 460 55.71 0.54 15.07
C GLY A 460 57.11 0.98 14.59
N GLN A 461 57.12 2.12 13.90
CA GLN A 461 58.15 3.19 13.71
C GLN A 461 58.23 3.49 12.21
N GLY A 462 58.04 4.71 11.70
CA GLY A 462 58.21 6.04 12.26
C GLY A 462 59.01 6.84 11.24
N SER A 463 58.36 7.74 10.52
CA SER A 463 58.85 8.99 9.89
C SER A 463 57.75 9.60 9.04
#